data_AF-A0A947Y2I7-F1
#
_entry.id   AF-A0A947Y2I7-F1
#
_cell.length_a   1.000
_cell.length_b   1.000
_cell.length_c   1.000
_cell.angle_alpha   90.00
_cell.angle_beta   90.00
_cell.angle_gamma   90.00
#
_symmetry.space_group_name_H-M   'P 1'
#
loop_
_entity.id
_entity.type
_entity.pdbx_description
1 polymer ?
#
loop_
_entity_poly.entity_id
_entity_poly.type
_entity_poly.pdbx_seq_one_letter_code
_entity_poly.pdbx_strand_id
1 'polypeptide(L)'
;MNSSQLLGITTFAYLFSAVLYIAMLVFRAKKIGLFATLVTAGAFLINTAGIGLRWYESHQMGIGYAPLSNMYESLVFFAWSIAIVYLFMEIRYKNRVLGAFSMPFAALAMILAGLKNPDIKPLIPALQSNWLIAHVITCFIGYAAFAVASGMGIMYLVKDRRSDKTAGPLIASLPDLKVIDDIIHKTLLFGFLWLTAGIITGAVWANSAWGTYWSWDPKETWSLITWFIYAATLHARFTRGWGGRRIAWLAIGGFVSVMFTYYGVNYLLSGLHSYG
;
A
#
# COMPACT_ATOMS: atom_id res chain seq x y z
N MET A 1 14.74 -21.36 11.33
CA MET A 1 14.64 -20.27 10.31
C MET A 1 14.15 -19.04 11.06
N ASN A 2 14.86 -17.93 10.99
CA ASN A 2 14.46 -16.70 11.68
C ASN A 2 13.45 -15.89 10.85
N SER A 3 12.77 -14.92 11.47
CA SER A 3 11.80 -14.07 10.78
C SER A 3 12.40 -13.35 9.57
N SER A 4 13.62 -12.83 9.68
CA SER A 4 14.32 -12.12 8.60
C SER A 4 14.55 -12.99 7.36
N GLN A 5 14.89 -14.27 7.53
CA GLN A 5 15.04 -15.23 6.42
C GLN A 5 13.70 -15.49 5.73
N LEU A 6 12.63 -15.68 6.51
CA LEU A 6 11.28 -15.93 5.97
C LEU A 6 10.73 -14.71 5.21
N LEU A 7 11.00 -13.51 5.72
CA LEU A 7 10.67 -12.24 5.05
C LEU A 7 11.57 -12.00 3.82
N GLY A 8 12.82 -12.46 3.83
CA GLY A 8 13.68 -12.49 2.64
C GLY A 8 13.09 -13.35 1.52
N ILE A 9 12.61 -14.56 1.84
CA ILE A 9 11.90 -15.43 0.89
C ILE A 9 10.64 -14.74 0.35
N THR A 10 9.92 -14.03 1.23
CA THR A 10 8.72 -13.27 0.86
C THR A 10 9.01 -12.20 -0.21
N THR A 11 10.16 -11.52 -0.12
CA THR A 11 10.59 -10.55 -1.15
C THR A 11 10.68 -11.19 -2.54
N PHE A 12 11.36 -12.33 -2.65
CA PHE A 12 11.47 -13.05 -3.91
C PHE A 12 10.13 -13.59 -4.38
N ALA A 13 9.27 -14.05 -3.47
CA ALA A 13 7.95 -14.56 -3.81
C ALA A 13 7.02 -13.47 -4.38
N TYR A 14 7.01 -12.27 -3.79
CA TYR A 14 6.23 -11.15 -4.35
C TYR A 14 6.82 -10.60 -5.64
N LEU A 15 8.15 -10.54 -5.77
CA LEU A 15 8.79 -10.17 -7.03
C LEU A 15 8.42 -11.16 -8.14
N PHE A 16 8.50 -12.46 -7.86
CA PHE A 16 8.12 -13.50 -8.80
C PHE A 16 6.63 -13.42 -9.16
N SER A 17 5.74 -13.19 -8.19
CA SER A 17 4.31 -12.92 -8.44
C SER A 17 4.10 -11.72 -9.38
N ALA A 18 4.76 -10.59 -9.12
CA ALA A 18 4.65 -9.41 -9.97
C ALA A 18 5.10 -9.70 -11.41
N VAL A 19 6.22 -10.41 -11.58
CA VAL A 19 6.70 -10.86 -12.89
C VAL A 19 5.70 -11.80 -13.56
N LEU A 20 5.10 -12.75 -12.84
CA LEU A 20 4.10 -13.66 -13.40
C LEU A 20 2.83 -12.94 -13.85
N TYR A 21 2.35 -11.94 -13.11
CA TYR A 21 1.21 -11.14 -13.56
C TYR A 21 1.52 -10.33 -14.82
N ILE A 22 2.71 -9.72 -14.89
CA ILE A 22 3.17 -9.02 -16.09
C ILE A 22 3.32 -10.00 -17.26
N ALA A 23 3.91 -11.18 -17.03
CA ALA A 23 4.03 -12.24 -18.03
C ALA A 23 2.66 -12.72 -18.50
N MET A 24 1.69 -12.88 -17.60
CA MET A 24 0.31 -13.20 -17.96
C MET A 24 -0.32 -12.11 -18.84
N LEU A 25 -0.06 -10.82 -18.55
CA LEU A 25 -0.51 -9.73 -19.40
C LEU A 25 0.13 -9.79 -20.79
N VAL A 26 1.45 -10.00 -20.88
CA VAL A 26 2.22 -10.02 -22.14
C VAL A 26 1.92 -11.25 -22.99
N PHE A 27 1.96 -12.46 -22.41
CA PHE A 27 1.80 -13.72 -23.13
C PHE A 27 0.33 -14.22 -23.19
N ARG A 28 -0.59 -13.60 -22.44
CA ARG A 28 -2.02 -13.95 -22.36
C ARG A 28 -2.33 -15.40 -21.99
N ALA A 29 -1.40 -16.07 -21.32
CA ALA A 29 -1.62 -17.43 -20.87
C ALA A 29 -2.44 -17.42 -19.56
N LYS A 30 -3.73 -17.78 -19.65
CA LYS A 30 -4.65 -17.86 -18.49
C LYS A 30 -4.09 -18.74 -17.37
N LYS A 31 -3.35 -19.80 -17.71
CA LYS A 31 -2.69 -20.70 -16.74
C LYS A 31 -1.62 -19.97 -15.92
N ILE A 32 -0.86 -19.06 -16.52
CA ILE A 32 0.13 -18.22 -15.82
C ILE A 32 -0.58 -17.31 -14.82
N GLY A 33 -1.75 -16.77 -15.19
CA GLY A 33 -2.55 -15.94 -14.28
C GLY A 33 -3.00 -16.70 -13.04
N LEU A 34 -3.52 -17.91 -13.19
CA LEU A 34 -3.91 -18.73 -12.04
C LEU A 34 -2.70 -19.06 -11.15
N PHE A 35 -1.57 -19.42 -11.77
CA PHE A 35 -0.33 -19.67 -11.04
C PHE A 35 0.16 -18.42 -10.29
N ALA A 36 0.08 -17.24 -10.90
CA ALA A 36 0.40 -15.96 -10.26
C ALA A 36 -0.46 -15.72 -9.01
N THR A 37 -1.78 -15.99 -9.08
CA THR A 37 -2.68 -15.93 -7.92
C THR A 37 -2.24 -16.86 -6.80
N LEU A 38 -1.93 -18.12 -7.13
CA LEU A 38 -1.48 -19.11 -6.14
C LEU A 38 -0.17 -18.70 -5.48
N VAL A 39 0.81 -18.23 -6.26
CA VAL A 39 2.07 -17.70 -5.75
C VAL A 39 1.84 -16.48 -4.86
N THR A 40 0.91 -15.59 -5.23
CA THR A 40 0.57 -14.40 -4.43
C THR A 40 -0.08 -14.76 -3.10
N ALA A 41 -1.02 -15.70 -3.12
CA ALA A 41 -1.66 -16.20 -1.91
C ALA A 41 -0.64 -16.91 -1.00
N GLY A 42 0.24 -17.74 -1.58
CA GLY A 42 1.35 -18.36 -0.87
C GLY A 42 2.30 -17.32 -0.25
N ALA A 43 2.73 -16.32 -1.04
CA ALA A 43 3.57 -15.23 -0.57
C ALA A 43 2.91 -14.44 0.57
N PHE A 44 1.60 -14.18 0.48
CA PHE A 44 0.83 -13.54 1.54
C PHE A 44 0.79 -14.37 2.83
N LEU A 45 0.61 -15.69 2.74
CA LEU A 45 0.65 -16.57 3.91
C LEU A 45 2.05 -16.63 4.54
N ILE A 46 3.11 -16.69 3.71
CA ILE A 46 4.50 -16.65 4.17
C ILE A 46 4.79 -15.30 4.86
N ASN A 47 4.32 -14.19 4.28
CA ASN A 47 4.48 -12.86 4.88
C ASN A 47 3.75 -12.76 6.23
N THR A 48 2.51 -13.29 6.30
CA THR A 48 1.73 -13.36 7.55
C THR A 48 2.47 -14.18 8.61
N ALA A 49 3.02 -15.34 8.23
CA ALA A 49 3.83 -16.15 9.12
C ALA A 49 5.14 -15.44 9.54
N GLY A 50 5.76 -14.67 8.64
CA GLY A 50 6.94 -13.85 8.92
C GLY A 50 6.68 -12.76 9.94
N ILE A 51 5.59 -12.02 9.79
CA ILE A 51 5.12 -11.01 10.75
C ILE A 51 4.81 -11.68 12.10
N GLY A 52 4.10 -12.82 12.10
CA GLY A 52 3.79 -13.55 13.34
C GLY A 52 5.01 -14.10 14.05
N LEU A 53 5.97 -14.68 13.31
CA LEU A 53 7.23 -15.17 13.86
C LEU A 53 8.06 -14.02 14.44
N ARG A 54 8.09 -12.87 13.78
CA ARG A 54 8.78 -11.68 14.28
C ARG A 54 8.16 -11.14 15.57
N TRP A 55 6.83 -11.18 15.67
CA TRP A 55 6.12 -10.83 16.89
C TRP A 55 6.49 -11.78 18.04
N TYR A 56 6.59 -13.08 17.75
CA TYR A 56 7.03 -14.09 18.71
C TYR A 56 8.49 -13.91 19.14
N GLU A 57 9.42 -13.67 18.20
CA GLU A 57 10.83 -13.38 18.49
C GLU A 57 10.98 -12.15 19.38
N SER A 58 10.20 -11.08 19.14
CA SER A 58 10.16 -9.88 19.99
C SER A 58 9.76 -10.21 21.44
N HIS A 59 8.84 -11.16 21.65
CA HIS A 59 8.47 -11.62 22.99
C HIS A 59 9.57 -12.45 23.65
N GLN A 60 10.22 -13.34 22.89
CA GLN A 60 11.34 -14.15 23.40
C GLN A 60 12.54 -13.29 23.83
N MET A 61 12.75 -12.16 23.18
CA MET A 61 13.79 -11.18 23.52
C MET A 61 13.41 -10.25 24.69
N GLY A 62 12.22 -10.43 25.28
CA GLY A 62 11.74 -9.62 26.41
C GLY A 62 11.26 -8.21 26.03
N ILE A 63 11.08 -7.91 24.74
CA ILE A 63 10.65 -6.58 24.27
C ILE A 63 9.12 -6.53 24.11
N GLY A 64 8.52 -7.57 23.52
CA GLY A 64 7.07 -7.81 23.59
C GLY A 64 6.17 -6.83 22.84
N TYR A 65 6.46 -6.53 21.56
CA TYR A 65 5.63 -5.61 20.76
C TYR A 65 5.27 -6.15 19.36
N ALA A 66 4.18 -5.62 18.78
CA ALA A 66 3.76 -5.96 17.42
C ALA A 66 4.71 -5.33 16.38
N PRO A 67 5.25 -6.10 15.41
CA PRO A 67 6.33 -5.66 14.53
C PRO A 67 5.83 -4.68 13.45
N LEU A 68 5.60 -3.45 13.88
CA LEU A 68 5.05 -2.33 13.09
C LEU A 68 5.82 -1.02 13.35
N SER A 69 6.96 -1.11 14.03
CA SER A 69 7.58 0.03 14.72
C SER A 69 8.60 0.78 13.88
N ASN A 70 9.39 0.06 13.09
CA ASN A 70 10.50 0.61 12.32
C ASN A 70 10.21 0.57 10.81
N MET A 71 11.11 1.18 10.04
CA MET A 71 10.94 1.26 8.58
C MET A 71 10.91 -0.12 7.91
N TYR A 72 11.71 -1.09 8.39
CA TYR A 72 11.71 -2.46 7.87
C TYR A 72 10.35 -3.13 8.09
N GLU A 73 9.88 -3.14 9.34
CA GLU A 73 8.61 -3.73 9.77
C GLU A 73 7.40 -3.10 9.08
N SER A 74 7.38 -1.77 9.00
CA SER A 74 6.29 -1.03 8.37
C SER A 74 6.23 -1.25 6.86
N LEU A 75 7.37 -1.37 6.15
CA LEU A 75 7.40 -1.73 4.72
C LEU A 75 6.93 -3.16 4.46
N VAL A 76 7.29 -4.10 5.34
CA VAL A 76 6.81 -5.50 5.28
C VAL A 76 5.28 -5.54 5.46
N PHE A 77 4.75 -4.80 6.44
CA PHE A 77 3.31 -4.68 6.66
C PHE A 77 2.60 -3.93 5.53
N PHE A 78 3.26 -2.96 4.90
CA PHE A 78 2.73 -2.28 3.72
C PHE A 78 2.58 -3.23 2.54
N ALA A 79 3.59 -4.05 2.26
CA ALA A 79 3.53 -5.07 1.22
C ALA A 79 2.41 -6.08 1.50
N TRP A 80 2.27 -6.52 2.76
CA TRP A 80 1.17 -7.38 3.21
C TRP A 80 -0.20 -6.75 2.93
N SER A 81 -0.35 -5.46 3.27
CA SER A 81 -1.59 -4.69 3.09
C SER A 81 -1.95 -4.52 1.60
N ILE A 82 -0.96 -4.28 0.73
CA ILE A 82 -1.19 -4.22 -0.73
C ILE A 82 -1.66 -5.58 -1.24
N ALA A 83 -1.00 -6.67 -0.81
CA ALA A 83 -1.33 -8.01 -1.26
C ALA A 83 -2.76 -8.42 -0.89
N ILE A 84 -3.22 -8.15 0.34
CA ILE A 84 -4.59 -8.49 0.76
C ILE A 84 -5.64 -7.64 0.02
N VAL A 85 -5.42 -6.33 -0.14
CA VAL A 85 -6.32 -5.45 -0.90
C VAL A 85 -6.40 -5.91 -2.36
N TYR A 86 -5.26 -6.26 -2.95
CA TYR A 86 -5.21 -6.79 -4.30
C TYR A 86 -5.96 -8.12 -4.44
N LEU A 87 -5.69 -9.11 -3.57
CA LEU A 87 -6.35 -10.43 -3.63
C LEU A 87 -7.86 -10.28 -3.47
N PHE A 88 -8.32 -9.40 -2.57
CA PHE A 88 -9.74 -9.06 -2.43
C PHE A 88 -10.31 -8.50 -3.74
N MET A 89 -9.59 -7.59 -4.42
CA MET A 89 -10.01 -7.04 -5.71
C MET A 89 -10.04 -8.09 -6.82
N GLU A 90 -9.05 -8.99 -6.88
CA GLU A 90 -9.04 -10.09 -7.84
C GLU A 90 -10.28 -10.97 -7.69
N ILE A 91 -10.65 -11.33 -6.46
CA ILE A 91 -11.84 -12.14 -6.17
C ILE A 91 -13.12 -11.37 -6.53
N ARG A 92 -13.21 -10.09 -6.16
CA ARG A 92 -14.40 -9.25 -6.34
C ARG A 92 -14.71 -8.93 -7.80
N TYR A 93 -13.67 -8.69 -8.61
CA TYR A 93 -13.79 -8.29 -10.01
C TYR A 93 -13.48 -9.44 -11.00
N LYS A 94 -13.04 -10.60 -10.49
CA LYS A 94 -12.66 -11.79 -11.27
C LYS A 94 -11.67 -11.50 -12.39
N ASN A 95 -10.82 -10.49 -12.20
CA ASN A 95 -9.87 -10.03 -13.20
C ASN A 95 -8.45 -10.01 -12.63
N ARG A 96 -7.61 -10.92 -13.13
CA ARG A 96 -6.21 -11.09 -12.72
C ARG A 96 -5.29 -10.03 -13.27
N VAL A 97 -5.71 -9.30 -14.29
CA VAL A 97 -4.89 -8.27 -14.93
C VAL A 97 -4.67 -7.09 -13.98
N LEU A 98 -5.55 -6.91 -12.99
CA LEU A 98 -5.36 -5.95 -11.90
C LEU A 98 -4.01 -6.21 -11.17
N GLY A 99 -3.58 -7.47 -11.06
CA GLY A 99 -2.35 -7.86 -10.38
C GLY A 99 -1.09 -7.36 -11.06
N ALA A 100 -1.11 -7.22 -12.39
CA ALA A 100 0.03 -6.72 -13.15
C ALA A 100 0.36 -5.26 -12.82
N PHE A 101 -0.61 -4.50 -12.31
CA PHE A 101 -0.44 -3.10 -11.94
C PHE A 101 -0.40 -2.89 -10.42
N SER A 102 -0.93 -3.82 -9.61
CA SER A 102 -0.92 -3.71 -8.14
C SER A 102 0.29 -4.40 -7.48
N MET A 103 0.64 -5.63 -7.90
CA MET A 103 1.70 -6.40 -7.26
C MET A 103 3.11 -5.81 -7.39
N PRO A 104 3.46 -5.04 -8.44
CA PRO A 104 4.74 -4.32 -8.47
C PRO A 104 4.94 -3.40 -7.27
N PHE A 105 3.88 -2.78 -6.72
CA PHE A 105 4.00 -1.95 -5.52
C PHE A 105 4.35 -2.77 -4.28
N ALA A 106 3.75 -3.96 -4.11
CA ALA A 106 4.08 -4.87 -3.01
C ALA A 106 5.53 -5.40 -3.12
N ALA A 107 5.96 -5.77 -4.33
CA ALA A 107 7.33 -6.19 -4.60
C ALA A 107 8.33 -5.05 -4.29
N LEU A 108 8.04 -3.82 -4.74
CA LEU A 108 8.88 -2.66 -4.45
C LEU A 108 8.97 -2.39 -2.94
N ALA A 109 7.85 -2.46 -2.22
CA ALA A 109 7.85 -2.28 -0.77
C ALA A 109 8.76 -3.31 -0.06
N MET A 110 8.72 -4.59 -0.46
CA MET A 110 9.61 -5.61 0.10
C MET A 110 11.07 -5.42 -0.29
N ILE A 111 11.35 -4.99 -1.53
CA ILE A 111 12.72 -4.67 -1.96
C ILE A 111 13.27 -3.54 -1.09
N LEU A 112 12.49 -2.47 -0.90
CA LEU A 112 12.87 -1.36 -0.03
C LEU A 112 13.05 -1.82 1.42
N ALA A 113 12.23 -2.74 1.92
CA ALA A 113 12.41 -3.33 3.25
C ALA A 113 13.75 -4.06 3.35
N GLY A 114 14.11 -4.87 2.35
CA GLY A 114 15.38 -5.60 2.32
C GLY A 114 16.64 -4.72 2.33
N LEU A 115 16.51 -3.43 2.02
CA LEU A 115 17.59 -2.44 2.11
C LEU A 115 17.71 -1.78 3.50
N LYS A 116 16.79 -2.08 4.43
CA LYS A 116 16.76 -1.53 5.79
C LYS A 116 17.29 -2.53 6.80
N ASN A 117 17.67 -2.02 7.97
CA ASN A 117 18.17 -2.85 9.05
C ASN A 117 17.02 -3.73 9.61
N PRO A 118 17.16 -5.08 9.59
CA PRO A 118 16.15 -6.01 10.10
C PRO A 118 16.23 -6.25 11.62
N ASP A 119 17.13 -5.60 12.35
CA ASP A 119 17.33 -5.78 13.79
C ASP A 119 16.07 -5.41 14.58
N ILE A 120 15.74 -6.24 15.58
CA ILE A 120 14.66 -5.96 16.52
C ILE A 120 15.25 -5.10 17.64
N LYS A 121 14.76 -3.87 17.79
CA LYS A 121 15.23 -2.91 18.80
C LYS A 121 14.10 -2.61 19.80
N PRO A 122 14.44 -2.28 21.06
CA PRO A 122 13.46 -1.83 22.03
C PRO A 122 12.69 -0.60 21.54
N LEU A 123 11.39 -0.55 21.82
CA LEU A 123 10.56 0.60 21.50
C LEU A 123 10.96 1.80 22.37
N ILE A 124 11.01 2.98 21.74
CA ILE A 124 11.07 4.26 22.45
C ILE A 124 9.77 4.42 23.26
N PRO A 125 9.79 5.01 24.48
CA PRO A 125 8.58 5.12 25.32
C PRO A 125 7.35 5.70 24.61
N ALA A 126 7.53 6.67 23.70
CA ALA A 126 6.44 7.25 22.91
C ALA A 126 5.72 6.25 21.98
N LEU A 127 6.36 5.14 21.62
CA LEU A 127 5.81 4.11 20.74
C LEU A 127 5.08 2.98 21.49
N GLN A 128 5.16 2.95 22.83
CA GLN A 128 4.54 1.91 23.65
C GLN A 128 3.06 2.21 23.92
N SER A 129 2.23 2.18 22.87
CA SER A 129 0.79 2.48 23.00
C SER A 129 -0.04 1.66 22.02
N ASN A 130 -1.18 1.12 22.49
CA ASN A 130 -2.15 0.44 21.62
C ASN A 130 -2.73 1.37 20.55
N TRP A 131 -2.77 2.68 20.83
CA TRP A 131 -3.20 3.68 19.87
C TRP A 131 -2.25 3.81 18.68
N LEU A 132 -0.95 3.58 18.88
CA LEU A 132 0.01 3.52 17.77
C LEU A 132 -0.33 2.36 16.83
N ILE A 133 -0.63 1.18 17.40
CA ILE A 133 -0.98 0.00 16.60
C ILE A 133 -2.23 0.28 15.76
N ALA A 134 -3.28 0.85 16.36
CA ALA A 134 -4.49 1.24 15.66
C ALA A 134 -4.22 2.26 14.54
N HIS A 135 -3.41 3.29 14.83
CA HIS A 135 -2.98 4.30 13.85
C HIS A 135 -2.22 3.70 12.68
N VAL A 136 -1.22 2.86 12.95
CA VAL A 136 -0.39 2.25 11.91
C VAL A 136 -1.23 1.34 11.03
N ILE A 137 -2.05 0.45 11.61
CA ILE A 137 -2.91 -0.46 10.83
C ILE A 137 -3.87 0.31 9.92
N THR A 138 -4.58 1.30 10.46
CA THR A 138 -5.55 2.08 9.69
C THR A 138 -4.89 2.86 8.55
N CYS A 139 -3.73 3.50 8.82
CA CYS A 139 -2.95 4.19 7.79
C CYS A 139 -2.48 3.26 6.67
N PHE A 140 -1.89 2.12 6.99
CA PHE A 140 -1.33 1.22 5.97
C PHE A 140 -2.39 0.51 5.12
N ILE A 141 -3.57 0.21 5.69
CA ILE A 141 -4.71 -0.27 4.89
C ILE A 141 -5.15 0.83 3.90
N GLY A 142 -5.22 2.09 4.35
CA GLY A 142 -5.50 3.23 3.48
C GLY A 142 -4.47 3.42 2.38
N TYR A 143 -3.18 3.41 2.74
CA TYR A 143 -2.07 3.55 1.80
C TYR A 143 -2.01 2.41 0.78
N ALA A 144 -2.31 1.17 1.19
CA ALA A 144 -2.40 0.03 0.29
C ALA A 144 -3.52 0.20 -0.73
N ALA A 145 -4.69 0.69 -0.30
CA ALA A 145 -5.79 1.01 -1.21
C ALA A 145 -5.38 2.11 -2.21
N PHE A 146 -4.71 3.17 -1.75
CA PHE A 146 -4.20 4.20 -2.64
C PHE A 146 -3.13 3.71 -3.62
N ALA A 147 -2.24 2.81 -3.20
CA ALA A 147 -1.27 2.16 -4.08
C ALA A 147 -1.98 1.38 -5.20
N VAL A 148 -2.98 0.59 -4.84
CA VAL A 148 -3.77 -0.18 -5.80
C VAL A 148 -4.58 0.74 -6.73
N ALA A 149 -5.19 1.80 -6.22
CA ALA A 149 -5.90 2.80 -7.02
C ALA A 149 -4.96 3.52 -8.01
N SER A 150 -3.74 3.85 -7.59
CA SER A 150 -2.69 4.39 -8.46
C SER A 150 -2.31 3.40 -9.57
N GLY A 151 -2.13 2.13 -9.25
CA GLY A 151 -1.93 1.06 -10.25
C GLY A 151 -3.07 0.99 -11.27
N MET A 152 -4.32 1.12 -10.81
CA MET A 152 -5.48 1.17 -11.71
C MET A 152 -5.51 2.45 -12.54
N GLY A 153 -5.07 3.59 -11.99
CA GLY A 153 -4.87 4.83 -12.73
C GLY A 153 -3.86 4.66 -13.87
N ILE A 154 -2.74 3.99 -13.62
CA ILE A 154 -1.75 3.66 -14.66
C ILE A 154 -2.39 2.76 -15.72
N MET A 155 -3.14 1.72 -15.32
CA MET A 155 -3.88 0.85 -16.24
C MET A 155 -4.85 1.65 -17.11
N TYR A 156 -5.61 2.58 -16.52
CA TYR A 156 -6.54 3.46 -17.23
C TYR A 156 -5.81 4.24 -18.32
N LEU A 157 -4.71 4.93 -17.97
CA LEU A 157 -3.95 5.76 -18.91
C LEU A 157 -3.32 4.95 -20.04
N VAL A 158 -2.86 3.73 -19.75
CA VAL A 158 -2.31 2.81 -20.76
C VAL A 158 -3.40 2.37 -21.74
N LYS A 159 -4.63 2.07 -21.25
CA LYS A 159 -5.76 1.70 -22.10
C LYS A 159 -6.26 2.88 -22.94
N ASP A 160 -6.46 4.04 -22.30
CA ASP A 160 -6.97 5.27 -22.92
C ASP A 160 -6.07 5.75 -24.07
N ARG A 161 -4.74 5.81 -23.85
CA ARG A 161 -3.77 6.26 -24.85
C ARG A 161 -3.75 5.37 -26.10
N ARG A 162 -4.09 4.08 -25.98
CA ARG A 162 -3.97 3.10 -27.08
C ARG A 162 -5.30 2.68 -27.70
N SER A 163 -6.42 3.21 -27.20
CA SER A 163 -7.76 3.00 -27.76
C SER A 163 -7.94 3.63 -29.14
N ASP A 164 -7.09 4.60 -29.52
CA ASP A 164 -7.42 5.54 -30.59
C ASP A 164 -6.91 5.13 -31.99
N LYS A 165 -5.91 4.25 -32.13
CA LYS A 165 -5.29 4.01 -33.47
C LYS A 165 -4.82 2.61 -33.87
N THR A 166 -4.80 1.62 -32.98
CA THR A 166 -4.52 0.20 -33.29
C THR A 166 -4.38 -0.51 -31.94
N ALA A 167 -5.50 -0.94 -31.37
CA ALA A 167 -5.45 -1.64 -30.10
C ALA A 167 -4.80 -3.02 -30.30
N GLY A 168 -3.47 -3.07 -30.19
CA GLY A 168 -2.72 -4.31 -30.13
C GLY A 168 -3.34 -5.22 -29.05
N PRO A 169 -3.31 -6.54 -29.21
CA PRO A 169 -4.28 -7.37 -28.52
C PRO A 169 -4.05 -7.46 -26.99
N LEU A 170 -2.98 -6.85 -26.44
CA LEU A 170 -2.74 -6.60 -25.01
C LEU A 170 -3.76 -5.65 -24.39
N ILE A 171 -4.27 -4.68 -25.14
CA ILE A 171 -5.25 -3.71 -24.66
C ILE A 171 -6.64 -4.35 -24.59
N ALA A 172 -6.91 -5.32 -25.47
CA ALA A 172 -8.16 -6.07 -25.50
C ALA A 172 -8.37 -6.94 -24.25
N SER A 173 -7.30 -7.35 -23.55
CA SER A 173 -7.41 -8.07 -22.28
C SER A 173 -7.63 -7.17 -21.07
N LEU A 174 -7.50 -5.85 -21.21
CA LEU A 174 -7.78 -4.90 -20.13
C LEU A 174 -9.30 -4.69 -19.97
N PRO A 175 -9.83 -4.58 -18.74
CA PRO A 175 -11.25 -4.27 -18.52
C PRO A 175 -11.62 -2.89 -19.06
N ASP A 176 -12.90 -2.65 -19.33
CA ASP A 176 -13.38 -1.39 -19.92
C ASP A 176 -13.02 -0.17 -19.09
N LEU A 177 -12.79 0.97 -19.76
CA LEU A 177 -12.39 2.22 -19.11
C LEU A 177 -13.37 2.63 -18.00
N LYS A 178 -14.68 2.42 -18.23
CA LYS A 178 -15.72 2.67 -17.21
C LYS A 178 -15.57 1.78 -15.97
N VAL A 179 -15.20 0.51 -16.17
CA VAL A 179 -14.97 -0.44 -15.07
C VAL A 179 -13.71 -0.05 -14.30
N ILE A 180 -12.63 0.31 -15.01
CA ILE A 180 -11.39 0.77 -14.36
C ILE A 180 -11.65 2.05 -13.54
N ASP A 181 -12.38 3.02 -14.09
CA ASP A 181 -12.73 4.26 -13.39
C ASP A 181 -13.59 4.01 -12.13
N ASP A 182 -14.55 3.09 -12.21
CA ASP A 182 -15.37 2.68 -11.06
C ASP A 182 -14.52 1.98 -9.98
N ILE A 183 -13.60 1.12 -10.38
CA ILE A 183 -12.63 0.48 -9.47
C ILE A 183 -11.78 1.55 -8.79
N ILE A 184 -11.18 2.47 -9.53
CA ILE A 184 -10.35 3.55 -8.98
C ILE A 184 -11.13 4.31 -7.92
N HIS A 185 -12.36 4.74 -8.23
CA HIS A 185 -13.16 5.50 -7.29
C HIS A 185 -13.49 4.73 -6.01
N LYS A 186 -13.97 3.49 -6.12
CA LYS A 186 -14.31 2.67 -4.95
C LYS A 186 -13.10 2.42 -4.07
N THR A 187 -11.94 2.18 -4.68
CA THR A 187 -10.69 1.97 -3.96
C THR A 187 -10.18 3.27 -3.32
N LEU A 188 -10.30 4.42 -3.99
CA LEU A 188 -9.99 5.75 -3.41
C LEU A 188 -10.90 6.08 -2.22
N LEU A 189 -12.21 5.83 -2.33
CA LEU A 189 -13.16 6.04 -1.24
C LEU A 189 -12.82 5.16 -0.04
N PHE A 190 -12.55 3.88 -0.27
CA PHE A 190 -12.10 2.97 0.78
C PHE A 190 -10.83 3.47 1.45
N GLY A 191 -9.80 3.82 0.67
CA GLY A 191 -8.54 4.36 1.20
C GLY A 191 -8.74 5.65 2.00
N PHE A 192 -9.63 6.55 1.55
CA PHE A 192 -9.93 7.81 2.22
C PHE A 192 -10.60 7.61 3.59
N LEU A 193 -11.52 6.65 3.71
CA LEU A 193 -12.13 6.30 4.99
C LEU A 193 -11.08 5.81 5.99
N TRP A 194 -10.18 4.92 5.55
CA TRP A 194 -9.10 4.40 6.38
C TRP A 194 -8.04 5.44 6.73
N LEU A 195 -7.71 6.34 5.81
CA LEU A 195 -6.82 7.47 6.09
C LEU A 195 -7.44 8.42 7.12
N THR A 196 -8.74 8.69 7.02
CA THR A 196 -9.46 9.52 7.99
C THR A 196 -9.42 8.89 9.38
N ALA A 197 -9.70 7.59 9.47
CA ALA A 197 -9.54 6.85 10.73
C ALA A 197 -8.10 6.87 11.24
N GLY A 198 -7.12 6.79 10.33
CA GLY A 198 -5.69 6.92 10.63
C GLY A 198 -5.33 8.27 11.25
N ILE A 199 -5.81 9.38 10.69
CA ILE A 199 -5.57 10.72 11.25
C ILE A 199 -6.21 10.85 12.65
N ILE A 200 -7.44 10.36 12.83
CA ILE A 200 -8.13 10.41 14.14
C ILE A 200 -7.37 9.59 15.19
N THR A 201 -7.05 8.34 14.89
CA THR A 201 -6.30 7.46 15.80
C THR A 201 -4.87 7.97 16.05
N GLY A 202 -4.26 8.62 15.04
CA GLY A 202 -2.96 9.28 15.15
C GLY A 202 -2.99 10.47 16.11
N ALA A 203 -4.03 11.30 16.05
CA ALA A 203 -4.20 12.42 16.97
C ALA A 203 -4.37 11.95 18.42
N VAL A 204 -5.13 10.87 18.65
CA VAL A 204 -5.29 10.26 19.99
C VAL A 204 -3.94 9.72 20.48
N TRP A 205 -3.18 9.05 19.62
CA TRP A 205 -1.83 8.60 19.96
C TRP A 205 -0.89 9.77 20.26
N ALA A 206 -0.90 10.84 19.46
CA ALA A 206 -0.08 12.04 19.66
C ALA A 206 -0.35 12.70 21.02
N ASN A 207 -1.61 12.76 21.45
CA ASN A 207 -1.94 13.25 22.79
C ASN A 207 -1.38 12.34 23.89
N SER A 208 -1.42 11.01 23.71
CA SER A 208 -0.81 10.09 24.68
C SER A 208 0.72 10.13 24.70
N ALA A 209 1.37 10.44 23.57
CA ALA A 209 2.82 10.45 23.44
C ALA A 209 3.48 11.80 23.77
N TRP A 210 2.84 12.91 23.38
CA TRP A 210 3.41 14.27 23.45
C TRP A 210 2.54 15.27 24.21
N GLY A 211 1.39 14.86 24.73
CA GLY A 211 0.46 15.72 25.46
C GLY A 211 -0.43 16.60 24.60
N THR A 212 -0.31 16.56 23.27
CA THR A 212 -1.10 17.38 22.32
C THR A 212 -1.65 16.54 21.18
N TYR A 213 -2.89 16.80 20.74
CA TYR A 213 -3.51 16.06 19.63
C TYR A 213 -2.91 16.37 18.25
N TRP A 214 -2.30 17.54 18.09
CA TRP A 214 -1.71 18.01 16.85
C TRP A 214 -0.63 19.04 17.17
N SER A 215 0.52 18.89 16.53
CA SER A 215 1.74 19.66 16.76
C SER A 215 2.26 20.35 15.49
N TRP A 216 1.60 20.17 14.34
CA TRP A 216 2.04 20.66 13.02
C TRP A 216 3.41 20.12 12.60
N ASP A 217 3.79 18.96 13.12
CA ASP A 217 4.97 18.23 12.65
C ASP A 217 4.89 17.99 11.13
N PRO A 218 6.03 17.91 10.41
CA PRO A 218 6.01 17.61 8.99
C PRO A 218 5.15 16.41 8.59
N LYS A 219 5.12 15.31 9.37
CA LYS A 219 4.28 14.16 9.02
C LYS A 219 2.79 14.45 9.18
N GLU A 220 2.42 15.12 10.26
CA GLU A 220 1.05 15.56 10.51
C GLU A 220 0.58 16.49 9.38
N THR A 221 1.38 17.51 9.05
CA THR A 221 1.07 18.47 7.98
C THR A 221 0.91 17.78 6.63
N TRP A 222 1.82 16.89 6.26
CA TRP A 222 1.73 16.16 5.00
C TRP A 222 0.60 15.13 4.94
N SER A 223 0.23 14.53 6.09
CA SER A 223 -0.95 13.68 6.18
C SER A 223 -2.23 14.48 5.89
N LEU A 224 -2.32 15.73 6.36
CA LEU A 224 -3.44 16.63 6.08
C LEU A 224 -3.47 17.09 4.61
N ILE A 225 -2.31 17.42 4.03
CA ILE A 225 -2.19 17.73 2.59
C ILE A 225 -2.68 16.52 1.76
N THR A 226 -2.21 15.32 2.08
CA THR A 226 -2.61 14.09 1.40
C THR A 226 -4.11 13.84 1.54
N TRP A 227 -4.67 14.07 2.73
CA TRP A 227 -6.11 13.98 2.98
C TRP A 227 -6.89 14.96 2.09
N PHE A 228 -6.45 16.22 2.00
CA PHE A 228 -7.09 17.21 1.14
C PHE A 228 -7.01 16.88 -0.35
N ILE A 229 -5.90 16.30 -0.83
CA ILE A 229 -5.78 15.85 -2.22
C ILE A 229 -6.86 14.80 -2.54
N TYR A 230 -7.04 13.80 -1.67
CA TYR A 230 -8.05 12.77 -1.88
C TYR A 230 -9.48 13.29 -1.65
N ALA A 231 -9.70 14.15 -0.64
CA ALA A 231 -10.98 14.80 -0.41
C ALA A 231 -11.40 15.62 -1.63
N ALA A 232 -10.49 16.44 -2.17
CA ALA A 232 -10.74 17.23 -3.38
C ALA A 232 -11.00 16.33 -4.61
N THR A 233 -10.28 15.22 -4.73
CA THR A 233 -10.50 14.25 -5.82
C THR A 233 -11.90 13.63 -5.75
N LEU A 234 -12.32 13.15 -4.58
CA LEU A 234 -13.65 12.58 -4.37
C LEU A 234 -14.75 13.64 -4.50
N HIS A 235 -14.51 14.84 -3.99
CA HIS A 235 -15.45 15.96 -4.08
C HIS A 235 -15.63 16.44 -5.53
N ALA A 236 -14.54 16.53 -6.32
CA ALA A 236 -14.61 16.89 -7.73
C ALA A 236 -15.37 15.83 -8.56
N ARG A 237 -15.26 14.55 -8.19
CA ARG A 237 -16.07 13.48 -8.81
C ARG A 237 -17.55 13.64 -8.49
N PHE A 238 -17.89 13.93 -7.23
CA PHE A 238 -19.27 14.09 -6.80
C PHE A 238 -19.93 15.36 -7.38
N THR A 239 -19.24 16.50 -7.36
CA THR A 239 -19.80 17.80 -7.75
C THR A 239 -19.70 18.09 -9.24
N ARG A 240 -18.57 17.76 -9.86
CA ARG A 240 -18.28 18.09 -11.27
C ARG A 240 -18.33 16.88 -12.19
N GLY A 241 -18.69 15.71 -11.67
CA GLY A 241 -18.75 14.47 -12.45
C GLY A 241 -17.39 14.07 -13.03
N TRP A 242 -16.28 14.45 -12.38
CA TRP A 242 -14.95 14.11 -12.90
C TRP A 242 -14.76 12.58 -12.92
N GLY A 243 -14.39 12.07 -14.08
CA GLY A 243 -14.09 10.66 -14.29
C GLY A 243 -12.97 10.49 -15.31
N GLY A 244 -12.54 9.25 -15.47
CA GLY A 244 -11.57 8.82 -16.46
C GLY A 244 -10.18 9.41 -16.24
N ARG A 245 -9.61 10.01 -17.29
CA ARG A 245 -8.21 10.44 -17.32
C ARG A 245 -7.82 11.41 -16.18
N ARG A 246 -8.75 12.28 -15.76
CA ARG A 246 -8.51 13.24 -14.66
C ARG A 246 -8.35 12.52 -13.32
N ILE A 247 -9.28 11.62 -13.00
CA ILE A 247 -9.26 10.82 -11.76
C ILE A 247 -8.07 9.86 -11.75
N ALA A 248 -7.71 9.28 -12.91
CA ALA A 248 -6.52 8.44 -13.03
C ALA A 248 -5.22 9.20 -12.66
N TRP A 249 -5.04 10.42 -13.14
CA TRP A 249 -3.89 11.26 -12.76
C TRP A 249 -3.92 11.67 -11.28
N LEU A 250 -5.10 12.00 -10.75
CA LEU A 250 -5.25 12.35 -9.33
C LEU A 250 -4.97 11.16 -8.42
N ALA A 251 -5.33 9.93 -8.80
CA ALA A 251 -4.99 8.72 -8.06
C ALA A 251 -3.45 8.51 -8.00
N ILE A 252 -2.77 8.72 -9.13
CA ILE A 252 -1.30 8.59 -9.20
C ILE A 252 -0.63 9.71 -8.39
N GLY A 253 -1.02 10.97 -8.60
CA GLY A 253 -0.46 12.11 -7.88
C GLY A 253 -0.74 12.08 -6.38
N GLY A 254 -1.95 11.65 -5.98
CA GLY A 254 -2.28 11.42 -4.58
C GLY A 254 -1.40 10.35 -3.94
N PHE A 255 -1.10 9.27 -4.66
CA PHE A 255 -0.21 8.23 -4.14
C PHE A 255 1.24 8.72 -3.99
N VAL A 256 1.71 9.60 -4.89
CA VAL A 256 2.99 10.28 -4.71
C VAL A 256 2.99 11.11 -3.42
N SER A 257 1.90 11.80 -3.09
CA SER A 257 1.75 12.51 -1.81
C SER A 257 1.79 11.56 -0.61
N VAL A 258 1.18 10.38 -0.71
CA VAL A 258 1.27 9.33 0.33
C VAL A 258 2.72 8.89 0.53
N MET A 259 3.45 8.63 -0.55
CA MET A 259 4.87 8.24 -0.49
C MET A 259 5.75 9.36 0.07
N PHE A 260 5.44 10.62 -0.24
CA PHE A 260 6.12 11.75 0.37
C PHE A 260 5.85 11.81 1.88
N THR A 261 4.58 11.67 2.30
CA THR A 261 4.19 11.69 3.73
C THR A 261 4.88 10.57 4.52
N TYR A 262 4.90 9.36 3.95
CA TYR A 262 5.45 8.18 4.62
C TYR A 262 6.99 8.13 4.57
N TYR A 263 7.57 8.29 3.38
CA TYR A 263 9.00 8.09 3.16
C TYR A 263 9.75 9.41 3.02
N GLY A 264 9.21 10.37 2.25
CA GLY A 264 9.84 11.67 2.00
C GLY A 264 10.09 12.47 3.28
N VAL A 265 9.09 12.60 4.16
CA VAL A 265 9.22 13.35 5.42
C VAL A 265 10.31 12.76 6.31
N ASN A 266 10.44 11.43 6.39
CA ASN A 266 11.46 10.77 7.22
C ASN A 266 12.91 11.07 6.81
N TYR A 267 13.16 11.39 5.53
CA TYR A 267 14.53 11.59 5.01
C TYR A 267 14.82 13.04 4.62
N LEU A 268 13.81 13.85 4.34
CA LEU A 268 13.96 15.21 3.82
C LEU A 268 13.64 16.29 4.85
N LEU A 269 12.91 15.95 5.92
CA LEU A 269 12.43 16.92 6.92
C LEU A 269 12.73 16.39 8.33
N SER A 270 13.14 17.28 9.23
CA SER A 270 13.30 16.94 10.66
C SER A 270 11.95 17.06 11.38
N GLY A 271 11.65 16.10 12.28
CA GLY A 271 10.40 16.09 13.03
C GLY A 271 10.34 15.04 14.13
N LEU A 272 9.32 15.15 14.99
CA LEU A 272 9.03 14.24 16.11
C LEU A 272 8.84 12.79 15.67
N HIS A 273 8.53 12.58 14.39
CA HIS A 273 8.30 11.27 13.82
C HIS A 273 9.52 10.68 13.07
N SER A 274 10.70 11.30 13.15
CA SER A 274 11.91 10.79 12.50
C SER A 274 12.46 9.57 13.25
N TYR A 275 11.81 8.41 13.07
CA TYR A 275 12.24 7.12 13.62
C TYR A 275 12.98 6.25 12.58
N GLY A 276 13.51 6.88 11.53
CA GLY A 276 14.15 6.24 10.38
C GLY A 276 15.58 5.79 10.62
#